data_AF-A0A966LG75-F1
#
_entry.id   AF-A0A966LG75-F1
#
_cell.length_a   1.000
_cell.length_b   1.000
_cell.length_c   1.000
_cell.angle_alpha   90.00
_cell.angle_beta   90.00
_cell.angle_gamma   90.00
#
_symmetry.space_group_name_H-M   'P 1'
#
loop_
_entity.id
_entity.type
_entity.pdbx_description
1 polymer ?
#
loop_
_entity_poly.entity_id
_entity_poly.type
_entity_poly.pdbx_seq_one_letter_code
_entity_poly.pdbx_strand_id
1 'polypeptide(L)'
;MVEALFQGITQDMAGALATLDRTGEDDAVGVTTRTDDLWFDIDMNGRRGACEGVLDVAGLGRGGGSGAPLNGVSVRFDTADAAWLAAYAHLLSGLPETVLAFHPAEAIARVTEGRAAMAALDGVLRGDVLIPHWMPGSTWSS
;
A
#
# COMPACT_ATOMS: atom_id res chain seq x y z
N MET A 1 -8.75 -0.64 -13.38
CA MET A 1 -8.16 0.25 -12.36
C MET A 1 -7.44 -0.55 -11.28
N VAL A 2 -8.12 -1.49 -10.59
CA VAL A 2 -7.49 -2.33 -9.54
C VAL A 2 -6.37 -3.22 -10.10
N GLU A 3 -6.62 -3.93 -11.21
CA GLU A 3 -5.57 -4.77 -11.83
C GLU A 3 -4.36 -3.95 -12.30
N ALA A 4 -4.58 -2.76 -12.85
CA ALA A 4 -3.50 -1.85 -13.25
C ALA A 4 -2.66 -1.37 -12.06
N LEU A 5 -3.28 -1.17 -10.89
CA LEU A 5 -2.55 -0.86 -9.65
C LEU A 5 -1.65 -2.02 -9.25
N PHE A 6 -2.17 -3.24 -9.22
CA PHE A 6 -1.38 -4.42 -8.83
C PHE A 6 -0.28 -4.73 -9.85
N GLN A 7 -0.53 -4.54 -11.14
CA GLN A 7 0.52 -4.61 -12.18
C GLN A 7 1.62 -3.56 -11.97
N GLY A 8 1.25 -2.33 -11.59
CA GLY A 8 2.21 -1.29 -11.22
C GLY A 8 3.07 -1.69 -10.03
N ILE A 9 2.46 -2.25 -8.99
CA ILE A 9 3.17 -2.76 -7.81
C ILE A 9 4.14 -3.89 -8.20
N THR A 10 3.72 -4.85 -9.03
CA THR A 10 4.62 -5.91 -9.55
C THR A 10 5.82 -5.31 -10.29
N GLN A 11 5.60 -4.30 -11.13
CA GLN A 11 6.66 -3.65 -11.88
C GLN A 11 7.65 -2.90 -10.97
N ASP A 12 7.14 -2.18 -9.98
CA ASP A 12 7.97 -1.46 -9.00
C ASP A 12 8.80 -2.44 -8.16
N MET A 13 8.20 -3.55 -7.73
CA MET A 13 8.89 -4.61 -6.99
C MET A 13 9.98 -5.30 -7.83
N ALA A 14 9.73 -5.53 -9.13
CA ALA A 14 10.75 -6.05 -10.05
C ALA A 14 11.92 -5.07 -10.20
N GLY A 15 11.67 -3.77 -10.24
CA GLY A 15 12.71 -2.73 -10.25
C GLY A 15 13.53 -2.69 -8.96
N ALA A 16 12.88 -2.88 -7.82
CA ALA A 16 13.55 -2.98 -6.52
C ALA A 16 14.46 -4.21 -6.45
N LEU A 17 13.96 -5.39 -6.85
CA LEU A 17 14.74 -6.63 -6.90
C LEU A 17 15.93 -6.52 -7.85
N ALA A 18 15.73 -5.99 -9.07
CA ALA A 18 16.82 -5.77 -10.01
C ALA A 18 17.89 -4.79 -9.48
N THR A 19 17.51 -3.87 -8.59
CA THR A 19 18.45 -2.98 -7.91
C THR A 19 19.26 -3.73 -6.86
N LEU A 20 18.61 -4.59 -6.06
CA LEU A 20 19.25 -5.39 -5.01
C LEU A 20 20.16 -6.48 -5.59
N ASP A 21 19.81 -7.09 -6.71
CA ASP A 21 20.62 -8.11 -7.42
C ASP A 21 21.97 -7.57 -7.92
N ARG A 22 22.16 -6.25 -7.98
CA ARG A 22 23.46 -5.64 -8.30
C ARG A 22 24.47 -5.72 -7.17
N THR A 23 24.05 -6.16 -5.99
CA THR A 23 24.87 -6.30 -4.79
C THR A 23 25.24 -7.78 -4.66
N GLY A 24 26.44 -8.16 -5.11
CA GLY A 24 26.91 -9.55 -5.05
C GLY A 24 27.30 -10.00 -3.65
N GLU A 25 27.32 -11.32 -3.41
CA GLU A 25 27.76 -11.91 -2.11
C GLU A 25 29.21 -11.54 -1.74
N ASP A 26 30.05 -11.32 -2.75
CA ASP A 26 31.46 -10.94 -2.61
C ASP A 26 31.69 -9.42 -2.62
N ASP A 27 30.65 -8.62 -2.87
CA ASP A 27 30.80 -7.17 -2.85
C ASP A 27 30.88 -6.70 -1.39
N ALA A 28 31.90 -5.90 -1.08
CA ALA A 28 32.06 -5.23 0.21
C ALA A 28 31.10 -4.05 0.36
N VAL A 29 29.82 -4.23 0.01
CA VAL A 29 28.80 -3.20 0.12
C VAL A 29 28.49 -3.00 1.60
N GLY A 30 28.62 -1.76 2.04
CA GLY A 30 28.42 -1.37 3.42
C GLY A 30 27.97 0.06 3.50
N VAL A 31 26.75 0.30 3.97
CA VAL A 31 26.29 1.67 4.28
C VAL A 31 26.42 1.85 5.79
N THR A 32 27.39 2.65 6.20
CA THR A 32 27.52 3.06 7.59
C THR A 32 26.76 4.36 7.80
N THR A 33 25.73 4.31 8.64
CA THR A 33 24.92 5.47 9.01
C THR A 33 25.04 5.73 10.49
N ARG A 34 25.17 7.00 10.88
CA ARG A 34 25.08 7.40 12.28
C ARG A 34 23.62 7.62 12.63
N THR A 35 23.19 7.14 13.79
CA THR A 35 21.81 7.37 14.24
C THR A 35 21.51 8.85 14.45
N ASP A 36 22.54 9.68 14.67
CA ASP A 36 22.41 11.15 14.79
C ASP A 36 21.95 11.83 13.49
N ASP A 37 22.28 11.22 12.34
CA ASP A 37 21.93 11.73 11.00
C ASP A 37 20.53 11.30 10.57
N LEU A 38 19.92 10.36 11.30
CA LEU A 38 18.58 9.84 11.00
C LEU A 38 17.51 10.60 11.79
N TRP A 39 16.50 11.06 11.06
CA TRP A 39 15.33 11.73 11.64
C TRP A 39 14.08 11.45 10.78
N PHE A 40 12.92 11.53 11.41
CA PHE A 40 11.63 11.43 10.75
C PHE A 40 11.03 12.82 10.65
N ASP A 41 10.70 13.25 9.43
CA ASP A 41 9.99 14.51 9.18
C ASP A 41 8.52 14.36 9.58
N ILE A 42 8.23 14.53 10.86
CA ILE A 42 6.90 14.27 11.44
C ILE A 42 5.96 15.41 11.07
N ASP A 43 6.48 16.64 11.06
CA ASP A 43 5.68 17.83 10.74
C ASP A 43 5.72 18.21 9.25
N MET A 44 6.43 17.44 8.41
CA MET A 44 6.54 17.60 6.96
C MET A 44 7.13 18.95 6.53
N ASN A 45 7.99 19.54 7.37
CA ASN A 45 8.60 20.84 7.08
C ASN A 45 9.94 20.71 6.33
N GLY A 46 10.45 19.49 6.13
CA GLY A 46 11.70 19.21 5.43
C GLY A 46 12.98 19.61 6.19
N ARG A 47 12.87 19.90 7.49
CA ARG A 47 13.98 20.29 8.38
C ARG A 47 13.91 19.50 9.68
N ARG A 48 15.07 19.08 10.16
CA ARG A 48 15.18 18.38 11.45
C ARG A 48 14.70 19.26 12.61
N GLY A 49 13.58 18.89 13.19
CA GLY A 49 12.97 19.48 14.37
C GLY A 49 13.40 18.81 15.68
N ALA A 50 12.86 19.32 16.78
CA ALA A 50 12.99 18.67 18.09
C ALA A 50 12.14 17.40 18.14
N CYS A 51 12.62 16.36 18.81
CA CYS A 51 11.94 15.05 18.97
C CYS A 51 11.75 14.24 17.68
N GLU A 52 12.38 14.65 16.58
CA GLU A 52 12.30 13.95 15.29
C GLU A 52 13.44 12.95 15.06
N GLY A 53 14.46 12.93 15.93
CA GLY A 53 15.55 11.95 15.84
C GLY A 53 15.03 10.53 15.99
N VAL A 54 15.64 9.57 15.28
CA VAL A 54 15.25 8.14 15.37
C VAL A 54 15.21 7.63 16.81
N LEU A 55 16.16 8.04 17.65
CA LEU A 55 16.20 7.65 19.07
C LEU A 55 15.14 8.34 19.92
N ASP A 56 14.77 9.57 19.57
CA ASP A 56 13.70 10.29 20.25
C ASP A 56 12.36 9.61 19.95
N VAL A 57 12.10 9.29 18.67
CA VAL A 57 10.91 8.56 18.22
C VAL A 57 10.84 7.15 18.81
N ALA A 58 11.96 6.40 18.79
CA ALA A 58 12.03 5.07 19.41
C ALA A 58 11.93 5.10 20.95
N GLY A 59 12.41 6.18 21.58
CA GLY A 59 12.33 6.42 23.02
C GLY A 59 10.91 6.77 23.50
N LEU A 60 10.12 7.46 22.67
CA LEU A 60 8.71 7.77 22.94
C LEU A 60 7.84 6.50 23.07
N GLY A 61 8.21 5.41 22.41
CA GLY A 61 7.52 4.11 22.51
C GLY A 61 7.74 3.36 23.83
N ARG A 62 8.72 3.78 24.66
CA ARG A 62 9.11 3.07 25.90
C ARG A 62 8.81 3.81 27.21
N GLY A 63 7.98 4.85 27.19
CA GLY A 63 7.43 5.48 28.39
C GLY A 63 8.49 6.12 29.28
N GLY A 64 8.83 7.38 29.00
CA GLY A 64 9.56 8.24 29.93
C GLY A 64 11.08 8.06 29.88
N GLY A 65 11.76 9.10 29.41
CA GLY A 65 13.20 9.10 29.22
C GLY A 65 14.02 8.98 30.51
N SER A 66 15.23 8.45 30.34
CA SER A 66 16.47 8.71 31.09
C SER A 66 17.49 7.58 30.84
N GLY A 67 17.62 7.14 29.58
CA GLY A 67 18.80 6.38 29.16
C GLY A 67 19.85 7.36 28.66
N ALA A 68 21.13 7.15 29.01
CA ALA A 68 22.23 7.96 28.48
C ALA A 68 22.08 8.12 26.96
N PRO A 69 22.27 9.33 26.41
CA PRO A 69 22.07 9.54 24.99
C PRO A 69 23.00 8.62 24.22
N LEU A 70 22.43 7.74 23.37
CA LEU A 70 23.19 6.83 22.49
C LEU A 70 23.78 7.61 21.30
N ASN A 71 24.40 8.76 21.60
CA ASN A 71 24.98 9.65 20.62
C ASN A 71 26.13 8.93 19.92
N GLY A 72 26.15 9.02 18.59
CA GLY A 72 27.23 8.46 17.79
C GLY A 72 27.23 6.94 17.66
N VAL A 73 26.10 6.27 17.94
CA VAL A 73 25.92 4.88 17.48
C VAL A 73 25.95 4.86 15.95
N SER A 74 26.89 4.11 15.39
CA SER A 74 26.97 3.83 13.96
C SER A 74 26.39 2.45 13.68
N VAL A 75 25.44 2.37 12.76
CA VAL A 75 24.91 1.12 12.21
C VAL A 75 25.54 0.92 10.84
N ARG A 76 26.07 -0.27 10.57
CA ARG A 76 26.56 -0.67 9.25
C ARG A 76 25.60 -1.70 8.68
N PHE A 77 24.92 -1.34 7.60
CA PHE A 77 24.16 -2.30 6.79
C PHE A 77 25.13 -3.02 5.87
N ASP A 78 25.13 -4.34 5.90
CA ASP A 78 26.07 -5.17 5.13
C ASP A 78 25.36 -6.03 4.06
N THR A 79 26.14 -6.91 3.42
CA THR A 79 25.65 -7.82 2.39
C THR A 79 24.58 -8.79 2.91
N ALA A 80 24.63 -9.18 4.18
CA ALA A 80 23.60 -10.04 4.78
C ALA A 80 22.28 -9.28 4.94
N ASP A 81 22.32 -7.99 5.32
CA ASP A 81 21.13 -7.14 5.37
C ASP A 81 20.50 -6.96 3.98
N ALA A 82 21.34 -6.79 2.94
CA ALA A 82 20.87 -6.71 1.55
C ALA A 82 20.22 -8.02 1.09
N ALA A 83 20.82 -9.17 1.41
CA ALA A 83 20.26 -10.49 1.10
C ALA A 83 18.91 -10.73 1.82
N TRP A 84 18.79 -10.29 3.08
CA TRP A 84 17.53 -10.36 3.81
C TRP A 84 16.46 -9.46 3.19
N LEU A 85 16.81 -8.23 2.81
CA LEU A 85 15.89 -7.31 2.14
C LEU A 85 15.44 -7.86 0.77
N ALA A 86 16.33 -8.49 0.01
CA ALA A 86 16.01 -9.13 -1.26
C ALA A 86 15.03 -10.30 -1.07
N ALA A 87 15.28 -11.18 -0.09
CA ALA A 87 14.37 -12.27 0.24
C ALA A 87 12.98 -11.75 0.67
N TYR A 88 12.95 -10.66 1.44
CA TYR A 88 11.69 -10.03 1.86
C TYR A 88 10.96 -9.37 0.68
N ALA A 89 11.68 -8.72 -0.24
CA ALA A 89 11.11 -8.17 -1.47
C ALA A 89 10.52 -9.27 -2.36
N HIS A 90 11.18 -10.42 -2.49
CA HIS A 90 10.63 -11.59 -3.18
C HIS A 90 9.36 -12.13 -2.52
N LEU A 91 9.30 -12.15 -1.19
CA LEU A 91 8.08 -12.53 -0.48
C LEU A 91 6.93 -11.55 -0.78
N LEU A 92 7.21 -10.25 -0.74
CA LEU A 92 6.22 -9.21 -1.00
C LEU A 92 5.74 -9.21 -2.46
N SER A 93 6.59 -9.54 -3.44
CA SER A 93 6.17 -9.65 -4.84
C SER A 93 5.18 -10.80 -5.06
N GLY A 94 5.18 -11.84 -4.23
CA GLY A 94 4.19 -12.93 -4.33
C GLY A 94 2.74 -12.48 -4.07
N LEU A 95 2.52 -11.40 -3.33
CA LEU A 95 1.19 -10.90 -2.97
C LEU A 95 0.41 -10.30 -4.17
N PRO A 96 0.95 -9.30 -4.91
CA PRO A 96 0.28 -8.79 -6.11
C PRO A 96 0.01 -9.91 -7.13
N GLU A 97 0.93 -10.85 -7.25
CA GLU A 97 0.83 -11.97 -8.19
C GLU A 97 -0.32 -12.91 -7.81
N THR A 98 -0.49 -13.14 -6.50
CA THR A 98 -1.64 -13.89 -5.97
C THR A 98 -2.95 -13.15 -6.23
N VAL A 99 -2.99 -11.83 -6.02
CA VAL A 99 -4.21 -11.03 -6.29
C VAL A 99 -4.58 -11.06 -7.76
N LEU A 100 -3.60 -10.90 -8.66
CA LEU A 100 -3.82 -10.95 -10.10
C LEU A 100 -4.31 -12.34 -10.56
N ALA A 101 -3.83 -13.43 -9.94
CA ALA A 101 -4.27 -14.78 -10.27
C ALA A 101 -5.78 -15.02 -10.06
N PHE A 102 -6.42 -14.28 -9.16
CA PHE A 102 -7.86 -14.40 -8.86
C PHE A 102 -8.75 -13.38 -9.57
N HIS A 103 -8.19 -12.48 -10.40
CA HIS A 103 -8.94 -11.48 -11.18
C HIS A 103 -10.09 -10.81 -10.41
N PRO A 104 -9.81 -10.13 -9.27
CA PRO A 104 -10.83 -9.58 -8.40
C PRO A 104 -11.73 -8.55 -9.08
N ALA A 105 -11.29 -7.98 -10.21
CA ALA A 105 -12.07 -7.03 -10.99
C ALA A 105 -13.43 -7.60 -11.42
N GLU A 106 -13.52 -8.88 -11.80
CA GLU A 106 -14.79 -9.50 -12.20
C GLU A 106 -15.75 -9.63 -11.02
N ALA A 107 -15.25 -10.04 -9.86
CA ALA A 107 -16.05 -10.17 -8.65
C ALA A 107 -16.58 -8.80 -8.19
N ILE A 108 -15.74 -7.76 -8.23
CA ILE A 108 -16.12 -6.39 -7.90
C ILE A 108 -17.17 -5.88 -8.89
N ALA A 109 -16.93 -6.04 -10.20
CA ALA A 109 -17.88 -5.63 -11.24
C ALA A 109 -19.25 -6.29 -11.05
N ARG A 110 -19.27 -7.60 -10.79
CA ARG A 110 -20.52 -8.35 -10.54
C ARG A 110 -21.30 -7.81 -9.34
N VAL A 111 -20.62 -7.47 -8.24
CA VAL A 111 -21.28 -6.91 -7.06
C VAL A 111 -21.77 -5.48 -7.33
N THR A 112 -20.98 -4.65 -8.00
CA THR A 112 -21.35 -3.27 -8.32
C THR A 112 -22.53 -3.22 -9.28
N GLU A 113 -22.52 -4.03 -10.34
CA GLU A 113 -23.62 -4.17 -11.30
C GLU A 113 -24.87 -4.75 -10.62
N GLY A 114 -24.71 -5.79 -9.79
CA GLY A 114 -25.81 -6.37 -9.03
C GLY A 114 -26.48 -5.35 -8.08
N ARG A 115 -25.69 -4.50 -7.41
CA ARG A 115 -26.22 -3.42 -6.58
C ARG A 115 -26.96 -2.36 -7.41
N ALA A 116 -26.43 -2.00 -8.59
CA ALA A 116 -27.10 -1.07 -9.49
C ALA A 116 -28.44 -1.62 -9.99
N ALA A 117 -28.49 -2.90 -10.36
CA ALA A 117 -29.71 -3.57 -10.80
C ALA A 117 -30.76 -3.64 -9.68
N MET A 118 -30.36 -3.96 -8.45
CA MET A 118 -31.24 -3.97 -7.29
C MET A 118 -31.80 -2.57 -6.98
N ALA A 119 -30.97 -1.53 -7.07
CA ALA A 119 -31.41 -0.14 -6.89
C ALA A 119 -32.39 0.31 -7.98
N ALA A 120 -32.16 -0.09 -9.24
CA ALA A 120 -33.08 0.18 -10.33
C ALA A 120 -34.43 -0.53 -10.12
N LEU A 121 -34.42 -1.78 -9.65
CA LEU A 121 -35.63 -2.54 -9.33
C LEU A 121 -36.42 -1.87 -8.19
N ASP A 122 -35.74 -1.44 -7.12
CA ASP A 122 -36.35 -0.71 -6.00
C ASP A 122 -37.00 0.62 -6.46
N GLY A 123 -36.34 1.38 -7.34
CA GLY A 123 -36.90 2.61 -7.92
C GLY A 123 -38.13 2.37 -8.80
N VAL A 124 -38.18 1.26 -9.54
CA VAL A 124 -39.38 0.84 -10.30
C VAL A 124 -40.51 0.44 -9.35
N LEU A 125 -40.21 -0.34 -8.30
CA LEU A 125 -41.21 -0.81 -7.33
C LEU A 125 -41.79 0.33 -6.47
N ARG A 126 -41.01 1.36 -6.18
CA ARG A 126 -41.46 2.57 -5.45
C ARG A 126 -42.25 3.55 -6.31
N GLY A 127 -42.33 3.32 -7.63
CA GLY A 127 -43.08 4.18 -8.56
C GLY A 127 -42.33 5.45 -8.98
N ASP A 128 -41.04 5.55 -8.69
CA ASP A 128 -40.21 6.73 -9.00
C ASP A 128 -39.78 6.79 -10.47
N VAL A 129 -40.00 5.71 -11.24
CA VAL A 129 -39.80 5.64 -12.70
C VAL A 129 -41.16 5.51 -13.38
N LEU A 130 -41.58 6.54 -14.13
CA LEU A 130 -42.80 6.49 -14.95
C LEU A 130 -42.67 5.40 -16.02
N ILE A 131 -43.49 4.34 -15.90
CA ILE A 131 -43.69 3.39 -17.00
C ILE A 131 -44.30 4.18 -18.17
N PRO A 132 -43.63 4.25 -19.34
CA PRO A 132 -44.15 5.04 -20.45
C PRO A 132 -45.50 4.49 -20.94
N HIS A 133 -46.46 5.39 -21.16
CA HIS A 133 -47.81 5.10 -21.65
C HIS A 133 -47.89 4.44 -23.06
N TRP A 134 -46.76 4.12 -23.70
CA TRP A 134 -46.71 3.48 -25.02
C TRP A 134 -46.65 1.95 -24.95
N MET A 135 -46.59 1.32 -23.77
CA MET A 135 -46.77 -0.13 -23.66
C MET A 135 -48.24 -0.52 -23.99
N PRO A 136 -48.47 -1.40 -24.97
CA PRO A 136 -49.82 -1.82 -25.32
C PRO A 136 -50.40 -2.72 -24.22
N GLY A 137 -51.41 -2.23 -23.51
CA GLY A 137 -52.17 -3.02 -22.52
C GLY A 137 -52.74 -2.28 -21.30
N SER A 138 -52.48 -0.98 -21.12
CA SER A 138 -53.00 -0.23 -19.96
C SER A 138 -54.36 0.45 -20.26
N THR A 139 -55.43 -0.32 -20.12
CA THR A 139 -56.76 0.26 -19.85
C THR A 139 -57.13 0.00 -18.40
N TRP A 140 -57.02 1.01 -17.55
CA TRP A 140 -57.75 1.07 -16.29
C TRP A 140 -58.62 2.32 -16.31
N SER A 141 -59.93 2.09 -16.36
CA SER A 141 -60.97 3.11 -16.23
C SER A 141 -61.00 3.67 -14.80
N SER A 142 -61.36 4.96 -14.74
CA SER A 142 -61.60 5.83 -13.58
C SER A 142 -62.09 5.18 -12.29
#